data_AF-A0AAV5HB13-F1
#
_entry.id   AF-A0AAV5HB13-F1
#
_cell.length_a   1.000
_cell.length_b   1.000
_cell.length_c   1.000
_cell.angle_alpha   90.00
_cell.angle_beta   90.00
_cell.angle_gamma   90.00
#
_symmetry.space_group_name_H-M   'P 1'
#
loop_
_entity.id
_entity.type
_entity.pdbx_description
1 polymer ?
#
loop_
_entity_poly.entity_id
_entity_poly.type
_entity_poly.pdbx_seq_one_letter_code
_entity_poly.pdbx_strand_id
1 'polypeptide(L)'
;MEVKNDVSFLFDSQMNLYEHQSSFNPNMPLRDLFYIARQLEKYTLGKSLYSSKLRKIPVPRFVVFYNGTQDQPESRILKLSDAFEKQVPSPELEVKVTMPLTVQQVCAFTALTV
;
A
#
# COMPACT_ATOMS: atom_id res chain seq x y z
N MET A 1 7.47 22.14 5.90
CA MET A 1 7.77 21.09 6.90
C MET A 1 7.38 19.76 6.28
N GLU A 2 8.36 18.95 5.88
CA GLU A 2 8.11 17.63 5.30
C GLU A 2 7.67 16.67 6.39
N VAL A 3 6.36 16.42 6.45
CA VAL A 3 5.82 15.35 7.28
C VAL A 3 6.18 14.03 6.59
N LYS A 4 7.09 13.25 7.20
CA LYS A 4 7.40 11.88 6.79
C LYS A 4 6.16 11.01 7.04
N ASN A 5 5.27 10.90 6.05
CA ASN A 5 3.97 10.22 6.18
C ASN A 5 3.96 8.76 5.73
N ASP A 6 5.10 8.19 5.32
CA ASP A 6 5.17 6.84 4.78
C ASP A 6 5.75 5.91 5.85
N VAL A 7 4.88 5.18 6.57
CA VAL A 7 5.32 4.14 7.49
C VAL A 7 5.30 2.81 6.74
N SER A 8 6.49 2.34 6.36
CA SER A 8 6.68 0.98 5.86
C SER A 8 7.27 0.11 6.98
N PHE A 9 6.59 -0.97 7.35
CA PHE A 9 7.11 -1.89 8.36
C PHE A 9 6.85 -3.35 8.01
N LEU A 10 7.77 -4.20 8.45
CA LEU A 10 7.68 -5.64 8.36
C LEU A 10 7.22 -6.18 9.73
N PHE A 11 6.06 -6.83 9.78
CA PHE A 11 5.56 -7.49 10.99
C PHE A 11 4.81 -8.76 10.60
N ASP A 12 5.03 -9.86 11.32
CA ASP A 12 4.36 -11.16 11.09
C ASP A 12 4.33 -11.62 9.62
N SER A 13 5.47 -11.54 8.92
CA SER A 13 5.57 -11.85 7.48
C SER A 13 4.63 -11.02 6.59
N GLN A 14 4.23 -9.83 7.02
CA GLN A 14 3.50 -8.84 6.24
C GLN A 14 4.37 -7.60 6.02
N MET A 15 4.41 -7.10 4.79
CA MET A 15 5.06 -5.86 4.42
C MET A 15 3.97 -4.81 4.21
N ASN A 16 3.74 -4.01 5.24
CA ASN A 16 2.66 -3.04 5.24
C ASN A 16 3.19 -1.66 4.81
N LEU A 17 2.50 -1.04 3.86
CA LEU A 17 2.64 0.37 3.51
C LEU A 17 1.39 1.10 3.98
N TYR A 18 1.57 1.92 5.02
CA TYR A 18 0.55 2.83 5.52
C TYR A 18 0.94 4.26 5.19
N GLU A 19 -0.01 4.99 4.61
CA GLU A 19 0.21 6.39 4.26
C GLU A 19 -0.99 7.26 4.64
N HIS A 20 -0.73 8.50 5.05
CA HIS A 20 -1.77 9.51 5.28
C HIS A 20 -1.77 10.56 4.16
N GLN A 21 -2.94 10.85 3.61
CA GLN A 21 -3.15 11.86 2.56
C GLN A 21 -4.23 12.86 2.97
N SER A 22 -3.94 14.15 2.84
CA SER A 22 -4.91 15.24 3.06
C SER A 22 -5.73 15.58 1.82
N SER A 23 -5.27 15.15 0.65
CA SER A 23 -5.93 15.35 -0.64
C SER A 23 -6.18 14.00 -1.30
N PHE A 24 -7.29 13.88 -2.02
CA PHE A 24 -7.56 12.65 -2.75
C PHE A 24 -6.52 12.47 -3.86
N ASN A 25 -5.83 11.33 -3.86
CA ASN A 25 -4.79 11.02 -4.82
C ASN A 25 -5.11 9.68 -5.51
N PRO A 26 -5.59 9.68 -6.78
CA PRO A 26 -5.88 8.44 -7.49
C PRO A 26 -4.62 7.66 -7.89
N ASN A 27 -3.44 8.29 -7.83
CA ASN A 27 -2.16 7.68 -8.25
C ASN A 27 -1.50 6.83 -7.16
N MET A 28 -2.14 6.66 -6.00
CA MET A 28 -1.61 5.85 -4.89
C MET A 28 -1.21 4.42 -5.32
N PRO A 29 -1.99 3.68 -6.14
CA PRO A 29 -1.58 2.35 -6.58
C PRO A 29 -0.25 2.31 -7.35
N LEU A 30 0.01 3.33 -8.18
CA LEU A 30 1.28 3.43 -8.92
C LEU A 30 2.45 3.79 -8.01
N ARG A 31 2.22 4.68 -7.04
CA ARG A 31 3.24 5.04 -6.04
C ARG A 31 3.60 3.84 -5.15
N ASP A 32 2.59 3.10 -4.69
CA ASP A 32 2.77 1.91 -3.86
C ASP A 32 3.49 0.79 -4.59
N LEU A 33 3.26 0.64 -5.91
CA LEU A 33 4.04 -0.28 -6.75
C LEU A 33 5.55 0.04 -6.69
N PHE A 34 5.93 1.31 -6.80
CA PHE A 34 7.34 1.70 -6.70
C PHE A 34 7.92 1.49 -5.30
N TYR A 35 7.13 1.76 -4.27
CA TYR A 35 7.54 1.52 -2.89
C TYR A 35 7.74 0.04 -2.60
N ILE A 36 6.79 -0.82 -2.96
CA ILE A 36 6.92 -2.25 -2.69
C ILE A 36 8.07 -2.87 -3.48
N ALA A 37 8.30 -2.46 -4.73
CA ALA A 37 9.42 -2.93 -5.54
C ALA A 37 10.76 -2.65 -4.85
N ARG A 38 10.96 -1.43 -4.36
CA ARG A 38 12.17 -1.03 -3.61
C ARG A 38 12.34 -1.81 -2.31
N GLN A 39 11.25 -2.08 -1.60
CA GLN A 39 11.30 -2.82 -0.33
C GLN A 39 11.56 -4.32 -0.56
N LEU A 40 11.01 -4.90 -1.63
CA LEU A 40 11.29 -6.28 -2.02
C LEU A 40 12.73 -6.47 -2.51
N GLU A 41 13.29 -5.50 -3.25
CA GLU A 41 14.70 -5.51 -3.62
C GLU A 41 15.61 -5.58 -2.38
N LYS A 42 15.36 -4.70 -1.40
CA LYS A 42 16.10 -4.75 -0.11
C LYS A 42 15.88 -6.07 0.64
N TYR A 43 14.64 -6.57 0.66
CA TYR A 43 14.30 -7.82 1.36
C TYR A 43 14.94 -9.07 0.72
N THR A 44 15.22 -9.00 -0.58
CA THR A 44 15.80 -10.10 -1.36
C THR A 44 17.32 -9.97 -1.53
N LEU A 45 17.93 -8.91 -1.03
CA LEU A 45 19.38 -8.73 -1.04
C LEU A 45 20.09 -9.95 -0.41
N GLY A 46 21.09 -10.49 -1.11
CA GLY A 46 21.83 -11.69 -0.70
C GLY A 46 21.06 -13.02 -0.86
N LYS A 47 19.79 -13.00 -1.30
CA LYS A 47 19.04 -14.20 -1.67
C LYS A 47 19.12 -14.40 -3.18
N SER A 48 19.62 -15.55 -3.62
CA SER A 48 19.56 -15.87 -5.06
C SER A 48 18.10 -16.08 -5.50
N LEU A 49 17.67 -15.22 -6.42
CA LEU A 49 16.43 -15.36 -7.18
C LEU A 49 16.60 -16.30 -8.38
N TYR A 50 17.84 -16.56 -8.80
CA TYR A 50 18.19 -17.45 -9.91
C TYR A 50 18.35 -18.92 -9.47
N SER A 51 17.63 -19.32 -8.42
CA SER A 51 17.63 -20.71 -7.92
C SER A 51 16.30 -21.38 -8.19
N SER A 52 16.27 -22.70 -8.34
CA SER A 52 15.03 -23.47 -8.44
C SER A 52 14.18 -23.45 -7.16
N LYS A 53 14.72 -22.95 -6.04
CA LYS A 53 14.01 -22.81 -4.77
C LYS A 53 13.15 -21.54 -4.77
N LEU A 54 11.84 -21.70 -4.57
CA LEU A 54 10.92 -20.59 -4.37
C LEU A 54 11.30 -19.77 -3.12
N ARG A 55 11.53 -18.47 -3.31
CA ARG A 55 11.76 -17.51 -2.22
C ARG A 55 10.42 -16.94 -1.79
N LYS A 56 9.98 -17.29 -0.59
CA LYS A 56 8.79 -16.66 0.01
C LYS A 56 9.10 -15.20 0.30
N ILE A 57 8.14 -14.34 -0.02
CA ILE A 57 8.15 -12.93 0.32
C ILE A 57 7.03 -12.63 1.33
N PRO A 58 7.15 -11.55 2.11
CA PRO A 58 6.07 -11.10 2.97
C PRO A 58 4.83 -10.73 2.15
N VAL A 59 3.64 -10.89 2.73
CA VAL A 59 2.39 -10.46 2.10
C VAL A 59 2.36 -8.93 2.04
N PRO A 60 2.26 -8.31 0.87
CA PRO A 60 2.15 -6.86 0.77
C PRO A 60 0.75 -6.38 1.17
N ARG A 61 0.68 -5.29 1.93
CA ARG A 61 -0.56 -4.62 2.32
C ARG A 61 -0.45 -3.12 2.07
N PHE A 62 -1.46 -2.55 1.43
CA PHE A 62 -1.48 -1.16 0.99
C PHE A 62 -2.71 -0.46 1.55
N VAL A 63 -2.50 0.52 2.42
CA VAL A 63 -3.58 1.29 3.05
C VAL A 63 -3.22 2.77 3.04
N VAL A 64 -4.12 3.58 2.49
CA VAL A 64 -3.99 5.04 2.50
C VAL A 64 -5.15 5.66 3.27
N PHE A 65 -4.85 6.37 4.35
CA PHE A 65 -5.84 7.08 5.15
C PHE A 65 -6.10 8.45 4.54
N TYR A 66 -7.35 8.70 4.15
CA TYR A 66 -7.77 10.01 3.68
C TYR A 66 -8.28 10.85 4.86
N ASN A 67 -7.58 11.95 5.14
CA ASN A 67 -7.90 12.90 6.21
C ASN A 67 -8.30 14.28 5.65
N GLY A 68 -8.75 14.34 4.39
CA GLY A 68 -9.19 15.59 3.77
C GLY A 68 -10.64 15.91 4.09
N THR A 69 -11.09 17.07 3.61
CA THR A 69 -12.43 17.63 3.89
C THR A 69 -13.46 17.30 2.82
N GLN A 70 -13.09 16.62 1.73
CA GLN A 70 -14.04 16.26 0.68
C GLN A 70 -14.85 15.05 1.12
N ASP A 71 -16.14 15.06 0.81
CA ASP A 71 -16.98 13.87 1.00
C ASP A 71 -16.43 12.71 0.16
N GLN A 72 -16.26 11.56 0.80
CA GLN A 72 -15.90 10.32 0.14
C GLN A 72 -16.85 9.20 0.67
N PRO A 73 -16.91 8.01 0.04
CA PRO A 73 -17.39 6.76 0.63
C PRO A 73 -16.54 6.24 1.81
N GLU A 74 -17.20 5.62 2.79
CA GLU A 74 -16.61 5.02 4.02
C GLU A 74 -15.36 4.17 3.76
N SER A 75 -15.31 3.50 2.61
CA SER A 75 -14.12 2.85 2.11
C SER A 75 -14.16 2.81 0.59
N ARG A 76 -12.98 2.86 -0.03
CA ARG A 76 -12.82 2.57 -1.45
C ARG A 76 -11.54 1.77 -1.71
N ILE A 77 -11.52 1.10 -2.86
CA ILE A 77 -10.33 0.45 -3.38
C ILE A 77 -9.87 1.25 -4.59
N LEU A 78 -8.65 1.76 -4.56
CA LEU A 78 -7.96 2.31 -5.72
C LEU A 78 -7.23 1.16 -6.42
N LYS A 79 -7.34 1.08 -7.74
CA LYS A 79 -6.70 0.03 -8.55
C LYS A 79 -5.67 0.63 -9.49
N LEU A 80 -4.60 -0.11 -9.72
CA LEU A 80 -3.59 0.30 -10.71
C LEU A 80 -4.17 0.24 -12.12
N SER A 81 -5.05 -0.71 -12.39
CA SER A 81 -5.73 -0.86 -13.68
C SER A 81 -6.50 0.39 -14.13
N ASP A 82 -6.98 1.19 -13.18
CA ASP A 82 -7.71 2.43 -13.48
C ASP A 82 -6.81 3.48 -14.15
N ALA A 83 -5.48 3.36 -13.98
CA ALA A 83 -4.48 4.23 -14.60
C ALA A 83 -3.97 3.73 -15.97
N PHE A 84 -4.40 2.56 -16.45
CA PHE A 84 -3.92 2.01 -17.72
C PHE A 84 -4.54 2.75 -18.91
N GLU A 85 -3.69 3.11 -19.89
CA GLU A 85 -4.14 3.72 -21.16
C GLU A 85 -5.12 2.82 -21.92
N LYS A 86 -4.90 1.50 -21.84
CA LYS A 86 -5.78 0.48 -22.41
C LYS A 86 -6.42 -0.34 -21.30
N GLN A 87 -7.74 -0.31 -21.25
CA GLN A 87 -8.51 -1.11 -20.32
C GLN A 87 -8.54 -2.59 -20.74
N VAL A 88 -8.28 -3.47 -19.78
CA VAL A 88 -8.31 -4.92 -19.95
C VAL A 88 -9.12 -5.55 -18.81
N PRO A 89 -9.88 -6.62 -19.07
CA PRO A 89 -10.75 -7.22 -18.05
C PRO A 89 -9.98 -7.93 -16.93
N SER A 90 -8.76 -8.41 -17.21
CA SER A 90 -7.93 -9.14 -16.25
C SER A 90 -6.46 -8.75 -16.45
N PRO A 91 -5.96 -7.69 -15.78
CA PRO A 91 -4.58 -7.27 -15.90
C PRO A 91 -3.62 -8.25 -15.21
N GLU A 92 -2.43 -8.44 -15.79
CA GLU A 92 -1.37 -9.27 -15.21
C GLU A 92 -0.67 -8.59 -14.02
N LEU A 93 -0.71 -7.26 -13.98
CA LEU A 93 -0.20 -6.45 -12.88
C LEU A 93 -1.34 -5.65 -12.26
N GLU A 94 -1.61 -5.91 -10.98
CA GLU A 94 -2.66 -5.21 -10.24
C GLU A 94 -2.17 -4.88 -8.83
N VAL A 95 -2.24 -3.60 -8.48
CA VAL A 95 -2.02 -3.11 -7.11
C VAL A 95 -3.34 -2.52 -6.64
N LYS A 96 -3.84 -3.02 -5.51
CA LYS A 96 -5.07 -2.55 -4.89
C LYS A 96 -4.73 -1.87 -3.58
N VAL A 97 -5.07 -0.59 -3.48
CA VAL A 97 -4.85 0.21 -2.28
C VAL A 97 -6.19 0.43 -1.61
N THR A 98 -6.28 0.07 -0.32
CA THR A 98 -7.49 0.31 0.47
C THR A 98 -7.44 1.72 1.03
N MET A 99 -8.49 2.50 0.79
CA MET A 99 -8.61 3.85 1.33
C MET A 99 -9.86 3.92 2.22
N PRO A 100 -9.73 3.68 3.53
CA PRO A 100 -10.80 3.91 4.48
C PRO A 100 -10.98 5.41 4.74
N LEU A 101 -12.23 5.86 4.90
CA LEU A 101 -12.53 7.12 5.54
C LEU A 101 -12.52 6.95 7.04
N THR A 102 -11.89 7.91 7.72
CA THR A 102 -11.82 7.91 9.17
C THR A 102 -12.80 8.93 9.75
N VAL A 103 -13.93 8.43 10.28
CA VAL A 103 -14.58 9.05 11.45
C VAL A 103 -14.09 8.36 12.75
N GLN A 104 -13.41 7.21 12.71
CA GLN A 104 -13.19 6.37 13.92
C GLN A 104 -11.83 5.66 14.15
N GLN A 105 -10.79 5.78 13.30
CA GLN A 105 -9.60 4.91 13.45
C GLN A 105 -8.37 5.49 14.20
N VAL A 106 -8.46 6.64 14.87
CA VAL A 106 -7.43 6.99 15.88
C VAL A 106 -7.59 6.12 17.15
N CYS A 107 -8.79 5.61 17.43
CA CYS A 107 -9.04 4.81 18.64
C CYS A 107 -8.64 3.33 18.53
N ALA A 108 -8.44 2.78 17.33
CA ALA A 108 -8.07 1.37 17.15
C ALA A 108 -6.55 1.13 17.11
N PHE A 109 -5.76 2.14 16.74
CA PHE A 109 -4.29 2.01 16.67
C PHE A 109 -3.59 2.14 18.02
N THR A 110 -4.23 2.74 19.04
CA THR A 110 -3.75 2.73 20.44
C THR A 110 -4.00 1.40 21.15
N ALA A 111 -4.77 0.46 20.56
CA ALA A 111 -5.11 -0.81 21.19
C ALA A 111 -4.24 -2.01 20.74
N LEU A 112 -3.34 -1.83 19.77
CA LEU A 112 -2.45 -2.89 19.25
C LEU A 112 -0.97 -2.65 19.61
N THR A 113 -0.66 -1.62 20.39
CA THR A 113 0.70 -1.31 20.88
C THR A 113 0.80 -1.23 22.41
N VAL A 114 -0.17 -1.81 23.13
CA VAL A 114 -0.05 -2.13 24.57
C VAL A 114 -0.37 -3.60 24.78
#